data_AF-A0A521GFE1-F1
#
_entry.id   AF-A0A521GFE1-F1
#
_cell.length_a   1.000
_cell.length_b   1.000
_cell.length_c   1.000
_cell.angle_alpha   90.00
_cell.angle_beta   90.00
_cell.angle_gamma   90.00
#
_symmetry.space_group_name_H-M   'P 1'
#
loop_
_entity.id
_entity.type
_entity.pdbx_description
1 polymer ?
#
loop_
_entity_poly.entity_id
_entity_poly.type
_entity_poly.pdbx_seq_one_letter_code
_entity_poly.pdbx_strand_id
1 'polypeptide(L)'
;MKPNLISALLFISLFVQLAFAQDTPKVNLKLKNNGLLPRHFKFLERAPDGKYPNVFTAYILPGQSYKVEIKPGTRLSLVNQQEIYANMRGQEAPGKPLLVVQKEDEGKTVNLVQK
;
A
#
# COMPACT_ATOMS: atom_id res chain seq x y z
N MET A 1 -33.96 11.76 55.55
CA MET A 1 -33.95 10.65 54.57
C MET A 1 -32.77 10.88 53.64
N LYS A 2 -31.75 10.02 53.69
CA LYS A 2 -30.53 10.14 52.88
C LYS A 2 -30.74 9.43 51.54
N PRO A 3 -30.39 10.01 50.38
CA PRO A 3 -30.44 9.30 49.12
C PRO A 3 -29.37 8.21 49.11
N ASN A 4 -29.79 6.97 48.82
CA ASN A 4 -28.92 5.81 48.72
C ASN A 4 -27.96 5.99 47.52
N LEU A 5 -26.67 6.14 47.84
CA LEU A 5 -25.54 6.26 46.90
C LEU A 5 -25.35 5.05 45.97
N ILE A 6 -26.14 3.99 46.14
CA ILE A 6 -25.98 2.72 45.41
C ILE A 6 -26.75 2.73 44.06
N SER A 7 -27.74 3.61 43.88
CA SER A 7 -28.49 3.69 42.61
C SER A 7 -27.82 4.51 41.52
N ALA A 8 -26.75 5.26 41.81
CA ALA A 8 -26.08 6.10 40.82
C ALA A 8 -24.96 5.39 40.02
N LEU A 9 -24.54 4.19 40.45
CA LEU A 9 -23.39 3.48 39.87
C LEU A 9 -23.75 2.54 38.70
N LEU A 10 -25.02 2.42 38.35
CA LEU A 10 -25.51 1.41 37.39
C LEU A 10 -25.71 1.95 35.96
N PHE A 11 -25.30 3.20 35.67
CA PHE A 11 -25.55 3.84 34.37
C PHE A 11 -24.29 4.19 33.56
N ILE A 12 -23.09 3.78 33.99
CA ILE A 12 -21.82 4.21 33.37
C ILE A 12 -20.98 2.99 32.88
N SER A 13 -21.61 1.94 32.39
CA SER A 13 -20.90 0.74 31.92
C SER A 13 -21.22 0.33 30.48
N LEU A 14 -21.75 1.23 29.65
CA LEU A 14 -22.02 0.97 28.23
C LEU A 14 -21.42 2.04 27.30
N PHE A 15 -20.16 2.40 27.53
CA PHE A 15 -19.33 2.86 26.40
C PHE A 15 -18.77 1.63 25.69
N VAL A 16 -19.63 0.99 24.89
CA VAL A 16 -19.19 0.03 23.88
C VAL A 16 -18.30 0.81 22.92
N GLN A 17 -16.98 0.64 23.05
CA GLN A 17 -16.03 1.14 22.08
C GLN A 17 -16.23 0.35 20.78
N LEU A 18 -17.09 0.85 19.89
CA LEU A 18 -17.11 0.44 18.50
C LEU A 18 -15.82 0.92 17.86
N ALA A 19 -14.75 0.13 17.99
CA ALA A 19 -13.56 0.26 17.17
C ALA A 19 -13.95 -0.13 15.73
N PHE A 20 -14.44 0.85 14.96
CA PHE A 20 -14.61 0.67 13.53
C PHE A 20 -13.22 0.49 12.92
N ALA A 21 -12.94 -0.71 12.41
CA ALA A 21 -11.83 -0.95 11.51
C ALA A 21 -12.11 -0.15 10.24
N GLN A 22 -11.61 1.09 10.19
CA GLN A 22 -11.77 1.95 9.04
C GLN A 22 -10.84 1.42 7.95
N ASP A 23 -11.41 0.75 6.93
CA ASP A 23 -10.65 0.34 5.75
C ASP A 23 -9.98 1.59 5.17
N THR A 24 -8.65 1.60 5.20
CA THR A 24 -7.91 2.76 4.72
C THR A 24 -8.13 2.86 3.22
N PRO A 25 -8.66 3.99 2.70
CA PRO A 25 -8.91 4.12 1.27
C PRO A 25 -7.61 3.92 0.51
N LYS A 26 -7.68 3.16 -0.58
CA LYS A 26 -6.55 2.97 -1.50
C LYS A 26 -6.27 4.27 -2.26
N VAL A 27 -5.03 4.42 -2.70
CA VAL A 27 -4.52 5.56 -3.46
C VAL A 27 -4.33 5.16 -4.92
N ASN A 28 -4.87 5.95 -5.83
CA ASN A 28 -4.69 5.77 -7.27
C ASN A 28 -3.36 6.35 -7.73
N LEU A 29 -2.51 5.54 -8.34
CA LEU A 29 -1.25 5.96 -8.93
C LEU A 29 -1.23 5.70 -10.44
N LYS A 30 -0.45 6.50 -11.17
CA LYS A 30 -0.15 6.32 -12.59
C LYS A 30 1.32 5.97 -12.77
N LEU A 31 1.61 4.73 -13.13
CA LEU A 31 2.96 4.24 -13.39
C LEU A 31 3.31 4.47 -14.86
N LYS A 32 4.16 5.48 -15.14
CA LYS A 32 4.47 5.94 -16.50
C LYS A 32 5.77 5.36 -17.02
N ASN A 33 5.73 4.73 -18.21
CA ASN A 33 6.94 4.44 -18.95
C ASN A 33 7.44 5.72 -19.64
N ASN A 34 8.35 6.42 -18.97
CA ASN A 34 9.02 7.61 -19.50
C ASN A 34 10.28 7.27 -20.34
N GLY A 35 10.48 6.00 -20.70
CA GLY A 35 11.54 5.57 -21.62
C GLY A 35 11.11 5.60 -23.09
N LEU A 36 12.09 5.38 -23.97
CA LEU A 36 11.88 5.39 -25.43
C LEU A 36 11.39 4.06 -26.02
N LEU A 37 11.45 2.98 -25.24
CA LEU A 37 11.11 1.63 -25.70
C LEU A 37 9.98 1.03 -24.86
N PRO A 38 9.13 0.17 -25.45
CA PRO A 38 8.21 -0.67 -24.69
C PRO A 38 8.97 -1.53 -23.67
N ARG A 39 8.43 -1.67 -22.46
CA ARG A 39 9.07 -2.43 -21.38
C ARG A 39 8.06 -3.24 -20.59
N HIS A 40 8.47 -4.43 -20.18
CA HIS A 40 7.81 -5.20 -19.14
C HIS A 40 8.37 -4.79 -17.79
N PHE A 41 7.56 -4.16 -16.96
CA PHE A 41 7.90 -3.83 -15.59
C PHE A 41 7.36 -4.89 -14.65
N LYS A 42 8.13 -5.22 -13.62
CA LYS A 42 7.70 -6.10 -12.53
C LYS A 42 7.81 -5.31 -11.24
N PHE A 43 6.79 -5.44 -10.42
CA PHE A 43 6.62 -4.64 -9.22
C PHE A 43 6.47 -5.57 -8.02
N LEU A 44 7.02 -5.12 -6.91
CA LEU A 44 6.86 -5.76 -5.61
C LEU A 44 6.21 -4.76 -4.66
N GLU A 45 5.05 -5.13 -4.14
CA GLU A 45 4.29 -4.38 -3.14
C GLU A 45 4.48 -5.02 -1.77
N ARG A 46 5.00 -4.24 -0.82
CA ARG A 46 5.05 -4.64 0.59
C ARG A 46 4.11 -3.74 1.39
N ALA A 47 2.94 -4.28 1.71
CA ALA A 47 1.95 -3.61 2.54
C ALA A 47 2.46 -3.45 3.99
N PRO A 48 2.05 -2.39 4.71
CA PRO A 48 2.50 -2.14 6.08
C PRO A 48 1.87 -3.08 7.12
N ASP A 49 0.83 -3.84 6.74
CA ASP A 49 0.07 -4.72 7.63
C ASP A 49 0.67 -6.13 7.79
N GLY A 50 1.93 -6.32 7.36
CA GLY A 50 2.66 -7.58 7.54
C GLY A 50 2.15 -8.73 6.66
N LYS A 51 1.26 -8.45 5.70
CA LYS A 51 0.82 -9.44 4.71
C LYS A 51 1.96 -9.82 3.77
N TYR A 52 1.84 -11.00 3.18
CA TYR A 52 2.77 -11.46 2.15
C TYR A 52 2.89 -10.41 1.03
N PRO A 53 4.11 -10.15 0.53
CA PRO A 53 4.31 -9.20 -0.55
C PRO A 53 3.55 -9.65 -1.81
N ASN A 54 2.96 -8.69 -2.51
CA ASN A 54 2.31 -8.94 -3.79
C ASN A 54 3.27 -8.63 -4.95
N VAL A 55 3.23 -9.44 -6.00
CA VAL A 55 4.00 -9.23 -7.22
C VAL A 55 3.04 -9.09 -8.39
N PHE A 56 3.22 -8.03 -9.17
CA PHE A 56 2.48 -7.85 -10.41
C PHE A 56 3.39 -7.35 -11.53
N THR A 57 2.91 -7.47 -12.76
CA THR A 57 3.67 -7.07 -13.96
C THR A 57 2.79 -6.24 -14.87
N ALA A 58 3.42 -5.34 -15.62
CA ALA A 58 2.73 -4.53 -16.63
C ALA A 58 3.64 -4.33 -17.84
N TYR A 59 3.10 -4.60 -19.03
CA TYR A 59 3.70 -4.18 -20.28
C TYR A 59 3.21 -2.78 -20.63
N ILE A 60 4.13 -1.80 -20.72
CA ILE A 60 3.76 -0.40 -20.88
C ILE A 60 4.53 0.19 -22.06
N LEU A 61 3.80 0.73 -23.05
CA LEU A 61 4.38 1.41 -24.21
C LEU A 61 5.02 2.76 -23.82
N PRO A 62 5.95 3.30 -24.62
CA PRO A 62 6.53 4.63 -24.40
C PRO A 62 5.46 5.71 -24.20
N GLY A 63 5.61 6.52 -23.16
CA GLY A 63 4.69 7.61 -22.83
C GLY A 63 3.39 7.18 -22.14
N GLN A 64 3.01 5.90 -22.20
CA GLN A 64 1.79 5.40 -21.56
C GLN A 64 1.95 5.26 -20.04
N SER A 65 0.79 5.26 -19.36
CA SER A 65 0.69 5.07 -17.91
C SER A 65 -0.23 3.91 -17.58
N TYR A 66 0.16 3.10 -16.61
CA TYR A 66 -0.65 2.03 -16.02
C TYR A 66 -1.23 2.50 -14.68
N LYS A 67 -2.53 2.36 -14.48
CA LYS A 67 -3.20 2.78 -13.24
C LYS A 67 -3.18 1.64 -12.23
N VAL A 68 -2.83 1.94 -10.98
CA VAL A 68 -2.85 0.99 -9.85
C VAL A 68 -3.46 1.62 -8.62
N GLU A 69 -4.15 0.82 -7.81
CA GLU A 69 -4.71 1.23 -6.53
C GLU A 69 -3.93 0.57 -5.40
N ILE A 70 -3.23 1.37 -4.59
CA ILE A 70 -2.32 0.86 -3.57
C ILE A 70 -2.68 1.44 -2.20
N LYS A 71 -2.65 0.61 -1.16
CA LYS A 71 -2.90 1.04 0.22
C LYS A 71 -1.78 2.01 0.69
N PRO A 72 -2.11 3.12 1.37
CA PRO A 72 -1.12 3.97 2.02
C PRO A 72 -0.18 3.19 2.94
N GLY A 73 1.08 3.60 3.02
CA GLY A 73 2.17 2.94 3.72
C GLY A 73 2.83 1.79 2.94
N THR A 74 2.29 1.38 1.80
CA THR A 74 2.88 0.31 0.98
C THR A 74 4.19 0.77 0.35
N ARG A 75 5.22 -0.05 0.45
CA ARG A 75 6.48 0.14 -0.29
C ARG A 75 6.34 -0.51 -1.66
N LEU A 76 6.40 0.30 -2.71
CA LEU A 76 6.41 -0.14 -4.10
C LEU A 76 7.85 -0.10 -4.65
N SER A 77 8.30 -1.21 -5.23
CA SER A 77 9.63 -1.33 -5.83
C SER A 77 9.57 -1.98 -7.20
N LEU A 78 10.47 -1.58 -8.10
CA LEU A 78 10.73 -2.33 -9.34
C LEU A 78 11.64 -3.51 -9.02
N VAL A 79 11.33 -4.67 -9.56
CA VAL A 79 12.09 -5.89 -9.32
C VAL A 79 12.41 -6.63 -10.61
N ASN A 80 13.48 -7.41 -10.58
CA ASN A 80 13.81 -8.40 -11.59
C ASN A 80 13.33 -9.81 -11.17
N GLN A 81 13.55 -10.82 -12.01
CA GLN A 81 13.10 -12.19 -11.73
C GLN A 81 13.82 -12.83 -10.52
N GLN A 82 15.12 -12.54 -10.35
CA GLN A 82 15.89 -13.09 -9.24
C GLN A 82 15.41 -12.54 -7.90
N GLU A 83 15.07 -11.25 -7.85
CA GLU A 83 14.50 -10.59 -6.68
C GLU A 83 13.12 -11.15 -6.33
N ILE A 84 12.28 -11.46 -7.32
CA ILE A 84 11.01 -12.15 -7.11
C ILE A 84 11.26 -13.54 -6.49
N TYR A 85 12.20 -14.32 -7.02
CA TYR A 85 12.54 -15.63 -6.48
C TYR A 85 13.13 -15.57 -5.07
N ALA A 86 13.92 -14.54 -4.75
CA ALA A 86 14.39 -14.29 -3.39
C ALA A 86 13.19 -14.04 -2.45
N ASN A 87 12.26 -13.18 -2.85
CA ASN A 87 11.05 -12.88 -2.08
C ASN A 87 10.16 -14.12 -1.86
N MET A 88 10.00 -14.97 -2.88
CA MET A 88 9.27 -16.25 -2.75
C MET A 88 9.94 -17.25 -1.81
N ARG A 89 11.26 -17.15 -1.62
CA ARG A 89 12.02 -17.96 -0.65
C ARG A 89 12.04 -17.35 0.76
N GLY A 90 11.26 -16.29 0.99
CA GLY A 90 11.22 -15.58 2.27
C GLY A 90 12.41 -14.66 2.52
N GLN A 91 13.26 -14.42 1.51
CA GLN A 91 14.37 -13.48 1.62
C GLN A 91 13.89 -12.06 1.29
N GLU A 92 14.44 -11.06 1.96
CA GLU A 92 14.14 -9.68 1.63
C GLU A 92 14.85 -9.29 0.32
N ALA A 93 14.06 -9.06 -0.73
CA ALA A 93 14.54 -8.51 -1.98
C ALA A 93 14.24 -7.01 -2.02
N PRO A 94 15.23 -6.11 -1.87
CA PRO A 94 14.95 -4.68 -1.76
C PRO A 94 14.28 -4.12 -3.02
N GLY A 95 14.63 -4.64 -4.20
CA GLY A 95 14.24 -4.05 -5.47
C GLY A 95 14.82 -2.66 -5.65
N LYS A 96 14.58 -2.07 -6.82
CA LYS A 96 14.81 -0.63 -7.04
C LYS A 96 13.64 0.15 -6.44
N PRO A 97 13.87 0.98 -5.39
CA PRO A 97 12.79 1.72 -4.75
C PRO A 97 12.09 2.66 -5.72
N LEU A 98 10.76 2.65 -5.72
CA LEU A 98 9.96 3.61 -6.48
C LEU A 98 9.31 4.64 -5.57
N LEU A 99 8.53 4.16 -4.59
CA LEU A 99 7.68 5.02 -3.77
C LEU A 99 7.28 4.29 -2.49
N VAL A 100 7.23 5.03 -1.38
CA VAL A 100 6.40 4.65 -0.22
C VAL A 100 5.10 5.41 -0.37
N VAL A 101 4.00 4.70 -0.62
CA VAL A 101 2.72 5.31 -0.98
C VAL A 101 2.16 6.07 0.21
N GLN A 102 1.87 7.35 0.02
CA GLN A 102 1.19 8.19 1.00
C GLN A 102 -0.21 8.55 0.51
N LYS A 103 -1.07 9.03 1.41
CA LYS A 103 -2.44 9.45 1.05
C LYS A 103 -2.41 10.62 0.05
N GLU A 104 -1.42 11.48 0.17
CA GLU A 104 -1.22 12.68 -0.64
C GLU A 104 -0.73 12.35 -2.07
N ASP A 105 -0.38 11.08 -2.34
CA ASP A 105 0.02 10.62 -3.67
C ASP A 105 -1.19 10.35 -4.60
N GLU A 106 -2.42 10.65 -4.19
CA GLU A 106 -3.61 10.43 -5.02
C GLU A 106 -3.49 11.10 -6.40
N GLY A 107 -3.66 10.29 -7.46
CA GLY A 107 -3.54 10.71 -8.84
C GLY A 107 -2.10 10.94 -9.33
N LYS A 108 -1.09 10.76 -8.47
CA LYS A 108 0.32 11.00 -8.79
C LYS A 108 0.81 10.12 -9.92
N THR A 109 1.65 10.72 -10.78
CA THR A 109 2.36 9.99 -11.83
C THR A 109 3.78 9.69 -11.41
N VAL A 110 4.16 8.41 -11.44
CA VAL A 110 5.49 7.90 -11.09
C VAL A 110 6.21 7.46 -12.36
N ASN A 111 7.35 8.08 -12.65
CA ASN A 111 8.19 7.73 -13.79
C ASN A 111 8.98 6.44 -13.48
N LEU A 112 8.88 5.44 -14.35
CA LEU A 112 9.44 4.10 -14.12
C LEU A 112 10.88 3.93 -14.59
N VAL A 113 11.34 4.76 -15.53
CA VAL A 113 12.71 4.75 -16.05
C VAL A 113 13.46 5.89 -15.38
N GLN A 114 14.20 5.57 -14.32
CA GLN A 114 15.04 6.56 -13.64
C GLN A 114 16.31 6.81 -14.48
N LYS A 115 16.72 8.08 -14.57
CA LYS A 115 17.95 8.51 -15.26
C LYS A 115 19.19 8.04 -14.50
#